data_AF-A0A643FGM8-F1
#
_entry.id   AF-A0A643FGM8-F1
#
_cell.length_a   1.000
_cell.length_b   1.000
_cell.length_c   1.000
_cell.angle_alpha   90.00
_cell.angle_beta   90.00
_cell.angle_gamma   90.00
#
_symmetry.space_group_name_H-M   'P 1'
#
loop_
_entity.id
_entity.type
_entity.pdbx_description
1 polymer ?
#
loop_
_entity_poly.entity_id
_entity_poly.type
_entity_poly.pdbx_seq_one_letter_code
_entity_poly.pdbx_strand_id
1 'polypeptide(L)'
;MPLFDYHCPQCGSDFELLVRASTVPTCPHCGSTTLEKAVSRIAPAGKIEAIRLSNRRAADAQGLFNHYSPSERARLLKGKTV
;
A
#
# COMPACT_ATOMS: atom_id res chain seq x y z
N MET A 1 0.84 -19.10 7.48
CA MET A 1 1.90 -19.50 6.53
C MET A 1 2.54 -18.21 6.05
N PRO A 2 3.70 -17.82 6.61
CA PRO A 2 4.33 -16.56 6.25
C PRO A 2 4.72 -16.52 4.78
N LEU A 3 4.55 -15.35 4.18
CA LEU A 3 4.96 -15.01 2.83
C LEU A 3 6.19 -14.11 2.96
N PHE A 4 7.27 -14.45 2.24
CA PHE A 4 8.52 -13.71 2.30
C PHE A 4 9.05 -13.46 0.89
N ASP A 5 9.61 -12.27 0.72
CA ASP A 5 10.40 -11.92 -0.45
C ASP A 5 11.85 -12.40 -0.27
N TYR A 6 12.43 -12.95 -1.34
CA TYR A 6 13.82 -13.42 -1.37
C TYR A 6 14.55 -12.91 -2.61
N HIS A 7 15.84 -12.62 -2.43
CA HIS A 7 16.82 -12.43 -3.49
C HIS A 7 17.75 -13.64 -3.52
N CYS A 8 18.00 -14.22 -4.71
CA CYS A 8 18.98 -15.28 -4.88
C CYS A 8 20.31 -14.73 -5.39
N PRO A 9 21.39 -14.68 -4.58
CA PRO A 9 22.68 -14.15 -5.02
C PRO A 9 23.35 -14.99 -6.13
N GLN A 10 22.93 -16.25 -6.32
CA GLN A 10 23.53 -17.14 -7.31
C GLN A 10 23.00 -16.92 -8.74
N CYS A 11 21.70 -16.61 -8.89
CA CYS A 11 21.09 -16.38 -10.21
C CYS A 11 20.50 -14.98 -10.38
N GLY A 12 20.56 -14.14 -9.34
CA GLY A 12 20.06 -12.76 -9.35
C GLY A 12 18.54 -12.63 -9.38
N SER A 13 17.79 -13.72 -9.21
CA SER A 13 16.32 -13.70 -9.28
C SER A 13 15.71 -13.25 -7.95
N ASP A 14 14.72 -12.36 -8.06
CA ASP A 14 13.83 -11.97 -6.96
C ASP A 14 12.52 -12.75 -7.06
N PHE A 15 12.06 -13.32 -5.95
CA PHE A 15 10.83 -14.10 -5.91
C PHE A 15 10.18 -14.10 -4.52
N GLU A 16 8.89 -14.37 -4.48
CA GLU A 16 8.10 -14.47 -3.25
C GLU A 16 7.78 -15.94 -2.96
N LEU A 17 7.92 -16.35 -1.70
CA LEU A 17 7.71 -17.74 -1.29
C LEU A 17 6.89 -17.85 -0.01
N LEU A 18 5.88 -18.72 -0.03
CA LEU A 18 5.15 -19.16 1.15
C LEU A 18 6.00 -20.20 1.90
N VAL A 19 6.53 -19.83 3.06
CA VAL A 19 7.43 -20.69 3.84
C VAL A 19 6.66 -21.31 5.00
N ARG A 20 6.73 -22.64 5.13
CA ARG A 20 6.28 -23.34 6.35
C ARG A 20 7.43 -23.37 7.36
N ALA A 21 7.09 -23.45 8.65
CA ALA A 21 8.08 -23.37 9.73
C ALA A 21 9.22 -24.41 9.64
N SER A 22 8.98 -25.58 9.04
CA SER A 22 9.95 -26.68 8.92
C SER A 22 10.61 -26.80 7.54
N THR A 23 10.29 -25.92 6.58
CA THR A 23 10.86 -25.99 5.22
C THR A 23 12.06 -25.08 5.06
N VAL A 24 13.16 -25.63 4.53
CA VAL A 24 14.29 -24.84 4.04
C VAL A 24 13.90 -24.27 2.66
N PRO A 25 13.80 -22.95 2.49
CA PRO A 25 13.43 -22.36 1.21
C PRO A 25 14.56 -22.57 0.19
N THR A 26 14.18 -22.79 -1.08
CA THR A 26 15.11 -22.93 -2.20
C THR A 26 14.70 -22.02 -3.34
N CYS A 27 15.67 -21.57 -4.13
CA CYS A 27 15.40 -20.76 -5.30
C CYS A 27 14.64 -21.60 -6.35
N PRO A 28 13.45 -21.18 -6.81
CA PRO A 28 12.69 -21.91 -7.81
C PRO A 28 13.34 -21.89 -9.20
N HIS A 29 14.29 -20.97 -9.43
CA HIS A 29 14.97 -20.81 -10.72
C HIS A 29 16.25 -21.64 -10.85
N CYS A 30 17.05 -21.76 -9.78
CA CYS A 30 18.35 -22.43 -9.83
C CYS A 30 18.57 -23.53 -8.77
N GLY A 31 17.60 -23.74 -7.87
CA GLY A 31 17.69 -24.75 -6.81
C GLY A 31 18.63 -24.40 -5.65
N SER A 32 19.28 -23.24 -5.68
CA SER A 32 20.17 -22.80 -4.59
C SER A 32 19.41 -22.66 -3.27
N THR A 33 20.03 -23.11 -2.18
CA THR A 33 19.55 -22.92 -0.79
C THR A 33 20.07 -21.61 -0.19
N THR A 34 21.01 -20.94 -0.86
CA THR A 34 21.55 -19.65 -0.44
C THR A 34 20.59 -18.55 -0.90
N LEU A 35 19.80 -18.03 0.03
CA LEU A 35 18.80 -17.00 -0.21
C LEU A 35 18.96 -15.85 0.78
N GLU A 36 18.82 -14.63 0.29
CA GLU A 36 18.77 -13.42 1.11
C GLU A 36 17.31 -13.01 1.26
N LYS A 37 16.83 -12.86 2.50
CA LYS A 37 15.47 -12.40 2.73
C LYS A 37 15.38 -10.91 2.46
N ALA A 38 14.58 -10.53 1.48
CA ALA A 38 14.39 -9.13 1.13
C ALA A 38 13.52 -8.42 2.17
N VAL A 39 13.80 -7.13 2.38
CA VAL A 39 13.00 -6.27 3.24
C VAL A 39 11.97 -5.55 2.37
N SER A 40 10.70 -5.70 2.70
CA SER A 40 9.63 -5.01 1.97
C SER A 40 9.81 -3.50 2.07
N ARG A 41 9.62 -2.81 0.94
CA ARG A 41 9.74 -1.34 0.89
C ARG A 41 8.67 -0.71 1.78
N ILE A 42 9.07 0.30 2.56
CA ILE A 42 8.12 1.11 3.33
C ILE A 42 7.28 1.92 2.34
N ALA A 43 5.95 1.85 2.49
CA ALA A 43 5.04 2.65 1.68
C ALA A 43 5.28 4.15 1.94
N PRO A 44 5.22 5.01 0.90
CA PRO A 44 5.30 6.45 1.10
C PRO A 44 4.11 6.96 1.93
N ALA A 45 4.24 8.18 2.48
CA ALA A 45 3.17 8.82 3.24
C ALA A 45 1.84 8.81 2.47
N GLY A 46 0.78 8.35 3.12
CA GLY A 46 -0.54 8.23 2.52
C GLY A 46 -1.14 9.59 2.17
N LYS A 47 -1.75 9.70 0.98
CA LYS A 47 -2.39 10.94 0.49
C LYS A 47 -3.89 11.00 0.76
N ILE A 48 -4.38 10.22 1.73
CA ILE A 48 -5.81 9.95 1.90
C ILE A 48 -6.63 11.22 2.18
N GLU A 49 -6.10 12.16 2.99
CA GLU A 49 -6.83 13.40 3.28
C GLU A 49 -6.92 14.31 2.05
N ALA A 50 -5.86 14.36 1.22
CA ALA A 50 -5.89 15.09 -0.04
C ALA A 50 -6.92 14.48 -1.02
N ILE A 51 -6.98 13.16 -1.12
CA ILE A 51 -7.95 12.43 -1.96
C ILE A 51 -9.40 12.67 -1.46
N ARG A 52 -9.62 12.62 -0.14
CA ARG A 52 -10.93 12.93 0.45
C ARG A 52 -11.35 14.35 0.12
N LEU A 53 -10.43 15.31 0.24
CA LEU A 53 -10.71 16.71 -0.05
C LEU A 53 -11.00 16.95 -1.53
N SER A 54 -10.26 16.33 -2.45
CA SER A 54 -10.52 16.45 -3.89
C SER A 54 -11.91 15.90 -4.24
N ASN A 55 -12.27 14.74 -3.70
CA ASN A 55 -13.58 14.13 -3.96
C ASN A 55 -14.72 14.99 -3.39
N ARG A 56 -14.53 15.56 -2.20
CA ARG A 56 -15.52 16.50 -1.61
C ARG A 56 -15.71 17.74 -2.46
N ARG A 57 -14.63 18.34 -2.98
CA ARG A 57 -14.70 19.49 -3.89
C ARG A 57 -15.42 19.15 -5.20
N ALA A 58 -15.17 17.97 -5.75
CA ALA A 58 -15.87 17.52 -6.96
C ALA A 58 -17.38 17.33 -6.71
N ALA A 59 -17.75 16.68 -5.61
CA ALA A 59 -19.15 16.51 -5.22
C ALA A 59 -19.86 17.86 -4.97
N ASP A 60 -19.13 18.81 -4.38
CA ASP A 60 -19.62 20.17 -4.14
C ASP A 60 -19.91 20.93 -5.44
N ALA A 61 -18.97 20.88 -6.40
CA ALA A 61 -19.14 21.48 -7.71
C ALA A 61 -20.31 20.87 -8.49
N GLN A 62 -20.64 19.61 -8.23
CA GLN A 62 -21.80 18.90 -8.80
C GLN A 62 -23.10 19.19 -8.03
N GLY A 63 -23.07 19.99 -6.96
CA GLY A 63 -24.27 20.32 -6.18
C GLY A 63 -24.79 19.18 -5.30
N LEU A 64 -24.01 18.12 -5.07
CA LEU A 64 -24.43 16.95 -4.30
C LEU A 64 -24.57 17.22 -2.79
N PHE A 65 -24.20 18.41 -2.33
CA PHE A 65 -24.32 18.84 -0.93
C PHE A 65 -25.57 19.70 -0.65
N ASN A 66 -26.59 19.59 -1.50
CA ASN A 66 -27.88 20.28 -1.38
C ASN A 66 -28.65 19.98 -0.07
N HIS A 67 -28.36 18.87 0.60
CA HIS A 67 -28.97 18.47 1.87
C HIS A 67 -28.18 18.95 3.11
N TYR A 68 -27.03 19.59 2.92
CA TYR A 68 -26.25 20.17 4.01
C TYR A 68 -26.58 21.64 4.20
N SER A 69 -26.56 22.09 5.46
CA SER A 69 -26.57 23.53 5.74
C SER A 69 -25.29 24.21 5.23
N PRO A 70 -25.30 25.53 5.01
CA PRO A 70 -24.10 26.25 4.56
C PRO A 70 -22.88 26.07 5.48
N SER A 71 -23.09 25.99 6.80
CA SER A 71 -22.03 25.80 7.79
C SER A 71 -21.44 24.38 7.77
N GLU A 72 -22.28 23.36 7.57
CA GLU A 72 -21.84 21.98 7.43
C GLU A 72 -21.05 21.76 6.15
N ARG A 73 -21.52 22.32 5.04
CA ARG A 73 -20.82 22.32 3.74
C ARG A 73 -19.43 22.97 3.87
N ALA A 74 -19.35 24.13 4.51
CA ALA A 74 -18.07 24.81 4.74
C ALA A 74 -17.10 23.96 5.59
N ARG A 75 -17.60 23.26 6.62
CA ARG A 75 -16.80 22.35 7.45
C ARG A 75 -16.26 21.16 6.65
N LEU A 76 -17.06 20.58 5.75
CA LEU A 76 -16.63 19.46 4.91
C LEU A 76 -15.48 19.85 3.96
N LEU A 77 -15.49 21.09 3.47
CA LEU A 77 -14.51 21.63 2.51
C LEU A 77 -13.25 22.21 3.15
N LYS A 78 -13.24 22.46 4.47
CA LYS A 78 -12.06 22.99 5.18
C LYS A 78 -10.87 22.02 5.19
N GLY A 79 -11.12 20.72 4.97
CA GLY A 79 -10.11 19.66 5.11
C GLY A 79 -9.66 19.48 6.57
N LYS A 80 -9.01 18.36 6.87
CA LYS A 80 -8.26 18.24 8.14
C LYS A 80 -6.82 18.64 7.86
N THR A 81 -6.26 19.49 8.71
CA THR A 81 -4.82 19.67 8.78
C THR A 81 -4.23 18.37 9.35
N VAL A 82 -3.36 17.72 8.59
CA VAL A 82 -2.55 16.59 9.05
C VAL A 82 -1.22 17.14 9.52
#